data_AF-A0A356UEZ6-F1
#
_entry.id   AF-A0A356UEZ6-F1
#
_cell.length_a   1.000
_cell.length_b   1.000
_cell.length_c   1.000
_cell.angle_alpha   90.00
_cell.angle_beta   90.00
_cell.angle_gamma   90.00
#
_symmetry.space_group_name_H-M   'P 1'
#
loop_
_entity.id
_entity.type
_entity.pdbx_description
1 polymer ?
#
loop_
_entity_poly.entity_id
_entity_poly.type
_entity_poly.pdbx_seq_one_letter_code
_entity_poly.pdbx_strand_id
1 'polypeptide(L)'
;LINNHIAVLAGPSGTGKSSLLNLLVEGASIRTQDISEKIGRGRHTTRHVELYPLNSGGWIADTPGFSVLNPPDIESRQLAWHFPDFQEFSNQCRFGDCLHYREKDCAVKEAVCENIIAEFRYRNYVTLLEELIKN
;
A
#
# COMPACT_ATOMS: atom_id res chain seq x y z
N LEU A 1 -12.97 -2.92 -13.52
CA LEU A 1 -12.25 -2.27 -12.40
C LEU A 1 -11.64 -0.93 -12.80
N ILE A 2 -10.91 -0.82 -13.93
CA ILE A 2 -10.24 0.44 -14.33
C ILE A 2 -10.83 1.15 -15.57
N ASN A 3 -11.83 0.58 -16.24
CA ASN A 3 -12.48 1.19 -17.41
C ASN A 3 -13.03 2.57 -17.06
N ASN A 4 -12.75 3.57 -17.90
CA ASN A 4 -13.12 4.98 -17.72
C ASN A 4 -12.56 5.65 -16.45
N HIS A 5 -11.56 5.05 -15.78
CA HIS A 5 -10.90 5.64 -14.62
C HIS A 5 -9.45 6.03 -14.94
N ILE A 6 -8.86 6.86 -14.08
CA ILE A 6 -7.41 7.04 -14.03
C ILE A 6 -6.88 6.09 -12.96
N ALA A 7 -6.04 5.14 -13.35
CA ALA A 7 -5.43 4.15 -12.47
C ALA A 7 -3.92 4.40 -12.33
N VAL A 8 -3.35 4.01 -11.19
CA VAL A 8 -1.90 4.09 -10.94
C VAL A 8 -1.40 2.70 -10.54
N LEU A 9 -0.30 2.24 -11.14
CA LEU A 9 0.40 1.04 -10.67
C LEU A 9 1.36 1.42 -9.54
N ALA A 10 1.11 0.91 -8.34
CA ALA A 10 1.95 1.13 -7.16
C ALA A 10 2.58 -0.19 -6.70
N GLY A 11 3.82 -0.12 -6.21
CA GLY A 11 4.53 -1.27 -5.68
C GLY A 11 6.05 -1.09 -5.70
N PRO A 12 6.80 -1.92 -4.96
CA PRO A 12 8.26 -1.85 -4.94
C PRO A 12 8.90 -1.93 -6.33
N SER A 13 10.10 -1.36 -6.50
CA SER A 13 10.88 -1.56 -7.73
C SER A 13 11.14 -3.04 -8.02
N GLY A 14 10.98 -3.48 -9.27
CA GLY A 14 11.19 -4.88 -9.67
C GLY A 14 9.98 -5.81 -9.53
N THR A 15 8.82 -5.33 -9.08
CA THR A 15 7.58 -6.13 -8.91
C THR A 15 6.79 -6.41 -10.18
N GLY A 16 7.28 -5.99 -11.35
CA GLY A 16 6.62 -6.24 -12.64
C GLY A 16 5.62 -5.19 -13.11
N LYS A 17 5.58 -3.99 -12.50
CA LYS A 17 4.67 -2.89 -12.91
C LYS A 17 4.75 -2.54 -14.40
N SER A 18 5.96 -2.34 -14.92
CA SER A 18 6.17 -2.01 -16.35
C SER A 18 5.79 -3.17 -17.28
N SER A 19 6.00 -4.41 -16.84
CA SER A 19 5.56 -5.61 -17.58
C SER A 19 4.03 -5.69 -17.65
N LEU A 20 3.33 -5.42 -16.54
CA LEU A 20 1.87 -5.35 -16.51
C LEU A 20 1.34 -4.20 -17.39
N LEU A 21 2.02 -3.07 -17.40
CA LEU A 21 1.66 -1.91 -18.22
C LEU A 21 1.70 -2.23 -19.73
N ASN A 22 2.74 -2.94 -20.19
CA ASN A 22 2.84 -3.41 -21.58
C ASN A 22 1.74 -4.41 -21.98
N LEU A 23 1.15 -5.13 -21.02
CA LEU A 23 0.01 -6.02 -21.30
C LEU A 23 -1.32 -5.27 -21.38
N LEU A 24 -1.45 -4.15 -20.64
CA LEU A 24 -2.70 -3.38 -20.56
C LEU A 24 -2.84 -2.32 -21.64
N VAL A 25 -1.72 -1.83 -22.19
CA VAL A 25 -1.71 -0.76 -23.18
C VAL A 25 -1.33 -1.35 -24.54
N GLU A 26 -2.28 -1.37 -25.48
CA GLU A 26 -2.05 -1.88 -26.83
C GLU A 26 -0.98 -1.06 -27.56
N GLY A 27 0.03 -1.73 -28.13
CA GLY A 27 1.12 -1.07 -28.84
C GLY A 27 2.14 -0.35 -27.94
N ALA A 28 1.99 -0.42 -26.62
CA ALA A 28 3.01 0.10 -25.71
C ALA A 28 4.31 -0.70 -25.84
N SER A 29 5.39 -0.01 -26.20
CA SER A 29 6.76 -0.53 -26.17
C SER A 29 7.52 0.10 -25.00
N ILE A 30 6.94 0.03 -23.80
CA ILE A 30 7.57 0.64 -22.62
C ILE A 30 8.80 -0.20 -22.29
N ARG A 31 9.96 0.47 -22.19
CA ARG A 31 11.23 -0.20 -21.94
C ARG A 31 11.19 -0.91 -20.58
N THR A 32 11.00 -2.23 -20.59
CA THR A 32 11.29 -3.09 -19.45
C THR A 32 12.79 -3.39 -19.48
N GLN A 33 13.61 -2.66 -18.72
CA GLN A 33 14.99 -3.09 -18.52
C GLN A 33 15.02 -4.23 -17.50
N ASP A 34 15.78 -5.29 -17.80
CA ASP A 34 16.13 -6.31 -16.84
C ASP A 34 16.83 -5.69 -15.63
N ILE A 35 16.66 -6.33 -14.46
CA ILE A 35 17.32 -5.93 -13.22
C ILE A 35 18.84 -6.00 -13.47
N SER A 36 19.50 -4.84 -13.55
CA SER A 36 20.94 -4.77 -13.78
C SER A 36 21.71 -5.48 -12.66
N GLU A 37 22.30 -6.63 -12.98
CA GLU A 37 23.18 -7.41 -12.10
C GLU A 37 24.53 -6.71 -11.79
N LYS A 38 24.81 -5.53 -12.38
CA LYS A 38 26.19 -5.02 -12.44
C LYS A 38 26.54 -3.81 -11.59
N ILE A 39 25.58 -3.13 -10.96
CA ILE A 39 25.89 -2.00 -10.06
C ILE A 39 24.82 -1.97 -8.98
N GLY A 40 25.17 -2.17 -7.71
CA GLY A 40 24.27 -2.25 -6.54
C GLY A 40 23.45 -0.99 -6.22
N ARG A 41 23.14 -0.14 -7.21
CA ARG A 41 22.07 0.86 -7.25
C ARG A 41 21.63 1.03 -8.71
N GLY A 42 20.43 0.57 -9.04
CA GLY A 42 19.84 0.78 -10.37
C GLY A 42 19.59 2.27 -10.64
N ARG A 43 20.35 2.85 -11.57
CA ARG A 43 20.17 4.21 -12.09
C ARG A 43 19.45 4.09 -13.42
N HIS A 44 18.15 4.39 -13.41
CA HIS A 44 17.37 5.17 -14.38
C HIS A 44 15.86 4.95 -14.11
N THR A 45 15.45 5.69 -13.08
CA THR A 45 14.12 6.05 -12.62
C THR A 45 13.20 6.58 -13.72
N THR A 46 11.96 6.09 -13.83
CA THR A 46 10.84 6.90 -14.34
C THR A 46 10.69 8.11 -13.42
N ARG A 47 11.38 9.23 -13.70
CA ARG A 47 11.26 10.47 -12.90
C ARG A 47 10.00 11.25 -13.22
N HIS A 48 9.35 10.91 -14.32
CA HIS A 48 8.14 11.54 -14.79
C HIS A 48 7.02 10.51 -14.78
N VAL A 49 5.86 10.95 -14.33
CA VAL A 49 4.62 10.17 -14.41
C VAL A 49 4.09 10.34 -15.82
N GLU A 50 3.87 9.23 -16.52
CA GLU A 50 3.27 9.20 -17.86
C GLU A 50 1.92 8.51 -17.80
N LEU A 51 0.92 9.08 -18.50
CA LEU A 51 -0.41 8.50 -18.61
C LEU A 51 -0.56 7.83 -19.98
N TYR A 52 -0.93 6.55 -19.97
CA TYR A 52 -1.22 5.78 -21.16
C TYR A 52 -2.74 5.58 -21.29
N PRO A 53 -3.34 5.84 -22.46
CA PRO A 53 -4.76 5.63 -22.66
C PRO A 53 -5.09 4.14 -22.68
N LEU A 54 -6.25 3.77 -22.15
CA LEU A 54 -6.77 2.41 -22.20
C LEU A 54 -7.85 2.28 -23.27
N ASN A 55 -7.86 1.15 -24.00
CA ASN A 55 -8.90 0.85 -25.00
C ASN A 55 -10.31 0.81 -24.39
N SER A 56 -10.41 0.47 -23.10
CA SER A 56 -11.67 0.46 -22.37
C SER A 56 -12.13 1.84 -21.89
N GLY A 57 -11.45 2.91 -22.35
CA GLY A 57 -11.58 4.27 -21.86
C GLY A 57 -10.83 4.48 -20.54
N GLY A 58 -10.39 5.72 -20.28
CA GLY A 58 -9.57 6.06 -19.11
C GLY A 58 -8.06 6.00 -19.37
N TRP A 59 -7.28 6.02 -18.30
CA TRP A 59 -5.83 6.15 -18.34
C TRP A 59 -5.14 5.30 -17.26
N ILE A 60 -3.92 4.85 -17.53
CA ILE A 60 -3.06 4.20 -16.54
C ILE A 60 -1.72 4.93 -16.43
N ALA A 61 -1.31 5.24 -15.21
CA ALA A 61 -0.07 5.96 -14.93
C ALA A 61 1.10 4.99 -14.72
N ASP A 62 2.19 5.21 -15.46
CA ASP A 62 3.50 4.67 -15.09
C ASP A 62 4.10 5.56 -14.00
N THR A 63 4.39 4.97 -12.84
CA THR A 63 5.00 5.68 -11.72
C THR A 63 6.25 4.94 -11.26
N PRO A 64 7.30 5.66 -10.83
CA PRO A 64 8.46 5.02 -10.24
C PRO A 64 8.04 4.15 -9.05
N GLY A 65 8.60 2.94 -9.00
CA GLY A 65 8.47 2.11 -7.80
C GLY A 65 9.11 2.81 -6.60
N PHE A 66 8.55 2.56 -5.42
CA PHE A 66 9.17 2.97 -4.17
C PHE A 66 10.15 1.88 -3.68
N SER A 67 11.26 2.27 -3.04
CA SER A 67 12.12 1.32 -2.31
C SER A 67 11.69 1.20 -0.85
N VAL A 68 11.18 2.30 -0.28
CA VAL A 68 10.66 2.42 1.07
C VAL A 68 9.39 3.26 0.97
N LEU A 69 8.29 2.77 1.56
CA LEU A 69 7.11 3.59 1.80
C LEU A 69 7.34 4.33 3.10
N ASN A 70 7.52 5.64 3.01
CA ASN A 70 7.35 6.47 4.20
C ASN A 70 5.86 6.74 4.32
N PRO A 71 5.20 6.33 5.43
CA PRO A 71 3.84 6.78 5.66
C PRO A 71 3.83 8.33 5.64
N PRO A 72 2.81 8.97 5.06
CA PRO A 72 2.64 10.41 5.19
C PRO A 72 2.51 10.77 6.68
N ASP A 73 2.57 12.06 7.01
CA ASP A 73 2.33 12.54 8.38
C ASP A 73 0.92 12.13 8.82
N ILE A 74 0.83 10.98 9.48
CA ILE A 74 -0.39 10.36 10.01
C ILE A 74 -0.24 10.36 11.52
N GLU A 75 -1.21 10.92 12.23
CA GLU A 75 -1.25 10.80 13.68
C GLU A 75 -1.48 9.33 14.08
N SER A 76 -0.81 8.85 15.13
CA SER A 76 -0.96 7.47 15.62
C SER A 76 -2.42 7.07 15.88
N ARG A 77 -3.27 8.02 16.31
CA ARG A 77 -4.71 7.83 16.52
C ARG A 77 -5.50 7.57 15.23
N GLN A 78 -5.00 8.05 14.08
CA GLN A 78 -5.66 7.91 12.78
C GLN A 78 -5.29 6.61 12.07
N LEU A 79 -4.17 5.97 12.46
CA LEU A 79 -3.66 4.78 11.77
C LEU A 79 -4.71 3.67 11.68
N ALA A 80 -5.47 3.42 12.74
CA ALA A 80 -6.47 2.36 12.78
C ALA A 80 -7.58 2.55 11.72
N TRP A 81 -7.88 3.79 11.33
CA TRP A 81 -8.89 4.07 10.30
C TRP A 81 -8.48 3.61 8.91
N HIS A 82 -7.18 3.44 8.68
CA HIS A 82 -6.61 2.92 7.43
C HIS A 82 -6.57 1.37 7.39
N PHE A 83 -7.09 0.70 8.42
CA PHE A 83 -7.28 -0.75 8.48
C PHE A 83 -8.78 -1.06 8.44
N PRO A 84 -9.38 -1.30 7.26
CA PRO A 84 -10.83 -1.48 7.11
C PRO A 84 -11.40 -2.64 7.95
N ASP A 85 -10.59 -3.68 8.12
CA ASP A 85 -10.85 -4.85 8.96
C ASP A 85 -11.00 -4.51 10.46
N PHE A 86 -10.55 -3.33 10.90
CA PHE A 86 -10.68 -2.91 12.30
C PHE A 86 -11.97 -2.14 12.56
N GLN A 87 -12.54 -1.48 11.54
CA GLN A 87 -13.60 -0.47 11.71
C GLN A 87 -14.82 -0.98 12.49
N GLU A 88 -15.23 -2.22 12.24
CA GLU A 88 -16.35 -2.85 12.94
C GLU A 88 -16.09 -3.05 14.44
N PHE A 89 -14.84 -3.37 14.81
CA PHE A 89 -14.43 -3.70 16.17
C PHE A 89 -13.93 -2.48 16.95
N SER A 90 -13.38 -1.47 16.27
CA SER A 90 -12.89 -0.25 16.94
C SER A 90 -13.99 0.46 17.74
N ASN A 91 -15.24 0.43 17.27
CA ASN A 91 -16.39 1.01 17.98
C ASN A 91 -16.85 0.20 19.19
N GLN A 92 -16.37 -1.03 19.34
CA GLN A 92 -16.71 -1.95 20.43
C GLN A 92 -15.64 -1.96 21.54
N CYS A 93 -14.56 -1.21 21.35
CA CYS A 93 -13.54 -1.05 22.37
C CYS A 93 -14.09 -0.34 23.61
N ARG A 94 -13.61 -0.74 24.79
CA ARG A 94 -13.98 -0.12 26.08
C ARG A 94 -13.66 1.38 26.13
N PHE A 95 -12.58 1.79 25.48
CA PHE A 95 -12.09 3.17 25.46
C PHE A 95 -12.25 3.78 24.06
N GLY A 96 -12.78 5.00 24.00
CA GLY A 96 -13.00 5.70 22.72
C GLY A 96 -11.73 6.18 22.02
N ASP A 97 -10.59 6.18 22.73
CA ASP A 97 -9.26 6.51 22.22
C ASP A 97 -8.32 5.30 22.17
N CYS A 98 -8.88 4.08 22.10
CA CYS A 98 -8.11 2.85 21.99
C CYS A 98 -7.22 2.86 20.74
N LEU A 99 -5.91 2.68 20.94
CA LEU A 99 -4.91 2.48 19.89
C LEU A 99 -4.72 1.00 19.54
N HIS A 100 -5.57 0.12 20.07
CA HIS A 100 -5.53 -1.32 19.81
C HIS A 100 -4.16 -1.98 20.04
N TYR A 101 -3.32 -1.44 20.94
CA TYR A 101 -1.94 -1.86 21.12
C TYR A 101 -1.74 -2.43 22.53
N ARG A 102 -1.62 -1.56 23.53
CA ARG A 102 -1.35 -1.95 24.93
C ARG A 102 -2.62 -2.12 25.78
N GLU A 103 -3.76 -1.66 25.29
CA GLU A 103 -5.05 -1.71 25.97
C GLU A 103 -5.49 -3.15 26.20
N LYS A 104 -5.80 -3.54 27.44
CA LYS A 104 -6.18 -4.93 27.73
C LYS A 104 -7.56 -5.29 27.16
N ASP A 105 -8.53 -4.40 27.34
CA ASP A 105 -9.92 -4.60 26.90
C ASP A 105 -10.10 -3.97 25.51
N CYS A 106 -9.72 -4.72 24.47
CA CYS A 106 -9.70 -4.25 23.09
C CYS A 106 -10.41 -5.25 22.16
N ALA A 107 -11.55 -4.84 21.61
CA ALA A 107 -12.35 -5.65 20.70
C ALA A 107 -11.59 -6.03 19.41
N VAL A 108 -10.68 -5.17 18.92
CA VAL A 108 -9.80 -5.53 17.79
C VAL A 108 -8.89 -6.71 18.14
N LYS A 109 -8.31 -6.73 19.36
CA LYS A 109 -7.44 -7.83 19.79
C LYS A 109 -8.21 -9.11 20.04
N GLU A 110 -9.43 -9.00 20.56
CA GLU A 110 -10.35 -10.12 20.71
C GLU A 110 -10.70 -10.72 19.34
N ALA A 111 -11.08 -9.89 18.36
CA ALA A 111 -11.34 -10.33 16.99
C ALA A 111 -10.11 -10.99 16.31
N VAL A 112 -8.90 -10.58 16.67
CA VAL A 112 -7.66 -11.28 16.25
C VAL A 112 -7.54 -12.64 16.93
N CYS A 113 -7.77 -12.74 18.24
CA CYS A 113 -7.76 -14.01 18.97
C CYS A 113 -8.81 -15.00 18.44
N GLU A 114 -9.95 -14.50 17.99
CA GLU A 114 -11.03 -15.29 17.39
C GLU A 114 -10.80 -15.62 15.90
N ASN A 115 -9.67 -15.18 15.31
CA ASN A 115 -9.32 -15.33 13.89
C ASN A 115 -10.30 -14.64 12.92
N ILE A 116 -11.09 -13.67 13.38
CA ILE A 116 -11.92 -12.83 12.52
C ILE A 116 -11.04 -11.83 11.78
N ILE A 117 -10.08 -11.21 12.49
CA ILE A 117 -9.00 -10.42 11.90
C ILE A 117 -7.77 -11.31 11.78
N ALA A 118 -7.19 -11.38 10.59
CA ALA A 118 -5.99 -12.16 10.37
C ALA A 118 -4.80 -11.63 11.19
N GLU A 119 -4.08 -12.52 11.89
CA GLU A 119 -2.98 -12.14 12.79
C GLU A 119 -1.92 -11.26 12.10
N PHE A 120 -1.57 -11.55 10.84
CA PHE A 120 -0.57 -10.77 10.11
C PHE A 120 -1.01 -9.32 9.86
N ARG A 121 -2.32 -9.06 9.73
CA ARG A 121 -2.87 -7.70 9.58
C ARG A 121 -2.63 -6.90 10.84
N TYR A 122 -2.96 -7.50 11.99
CA TYR A 122 -2.73 -6.89 13.29
C TYR A 122 -1.24 -6.64 13.57
N ARG A 123 -0.37 -7.60 13.22
CA ARG A 123 1.08 -7.43 13.34
C ARG A 123 1.59 -6.26 12.49
N ASN A 124 1.15 -6.14 11.23
CA ASN A 124 1.51 -5.02 10.36
C ASN A 124 1.05 -3.68 10.93
N TYR A 125 -0.17 -3.63 11.48
CA TYR A 125 -0.68 -2.45 12.18
C TYR A 125 0.24 -2.03 13.33
N VAL A 126 0.59 -2.97 14.22
CA VAL A 126 1.46 -2.69 15.36
C VAL A 126 2.84 -2.20 14.91
N THR A 127 3.43 -2.81 13.87
CA THR A 127 4.72 -2.35 13.32
C THR A 127 4.66 -0.90 12.85
N LEU A 128 3.64 -0.53 12.07
CA LEU A 128 3.45 0.84 11.60
C LEU A 128 3.16 1.81 12.76
N LEU A 129 2.36 1.39 13.74
CA LEU A 129 2.06 2.20 14.91
C LEU A 129 3.32 2.52 15.73
N GLU A 130 4.18 1.52 15.92
CA GLU A 130 5.45 1.71 16.63
C GLU A 130 6.41 2.64 15.88
N GLU A 131 6.41 2.61 14.54
CA GLU A 131 7.16 3.57 13.73
C GLU A 131 6.62 5.00 13.89
N LEU A 132 5.29 5.17 13.89
CA LEU A 132 4.66 6.49 14.09
C LEU A 132 4.85 7.05 15.51
N ILE A 133 4.94 6.20 16.54
CA ILE A 133 5.16 6.66 17.93
C ILE A 133 6.62 7.04 18.19
N LYS A 134 7.57 6.48 17.43
CA LYS A 134 9.01 6.78 17.56
C LYS A 134 9.42 8.09 16.87
N ASN A 135 8.66 8.51 15.87
CA ASN A 135 8.86 9.75 15.12
C ASN A 135 8.08 10.91 15.74
#